data_AF-A0A357MIG7-F1
#
_entry.id   AF-A0A357MIG7-F1
#
_cell.length_a   1.000
_cell.length_b   1.000
_cell.length_c   1.000
_cell.angle_alpha   90.00
_cell.angle_beta   90.00
_cell.angle_gamma   90.00
#
_symmetry.space_group_name_H-M   'P 1'
#
loop_
_entity.id
_entity.type
_entity.pdbx_description
1 polymer ?
#
loop_
_entity_poly.entity_id
_entity_poly.type
_entity_poly.pdbx_seq_one_letter_code
_entity_poly.pdbx_strand_id
1 'polypeptide(L)' 'PEAALRRANAKFTRRFRGIEDRLAERGKRPEDSDLAEMDALWDAVKVDEKRGDRSF' A
#
# COMPACT_ATOMS: atom_id res chain seq x y z
N PRO A 1 8.16 -9.39 -21.10
CA PRO A 1 7.96 -7.96 -20.72
C PRO A 1 6.64 -7.71 -19.97
N GLU A 2 5.49 -8.14 -20.49
CA GLU A 2 4.18 -7.89 -19.86
C GLU A 2 4.01 -8.52 -18.47
N ALA A 3 4.51 -9.73 -18.25
CA ALA A 3 4.36 -10.42 -16.96
C ALA A 3 5.04 -9.69 -15.80
N ALA A 4 6.20 -9.06 -16.04
CA ALA A 4 6.91 -8.27 -15.04
C ALA A 4 6.13 -6.99 -14.68
N LEU A 5 5.57 -6.32 -15.68
CA LEU A 5 4.75 -5.11 -15.48
C LEU A 5 3.46 -5.43 -14.72
N ARG A 6 2.78 -6.53 -15.07
CA ARG A 6 1.56 -6.98 -14.35
C ARG A 6 1.87 -7.30 -12.88
N ARG A 7 3.00 -7.94 -12.60
CA ARG A 7 3.44 -8.22 -11.22
C ARG A 7 3.74 -6.93 -10.43
N ALA A 8 4.41 -5.96 -11.06
CA ALA A 8 4.68 -4.67 -10.44
C ALA A 8 3.38 -3.91 -10.14
N ASN A 9 2.45 -3.83 -11.10
CA ASN A 9 1.15 -3.19 -10.92
C ASN A 9 0.33 -3.89 -9.84
N ALA A 10 0.30 -5.23 -9.82
CA ALA A 10 -0.40 -5.97 -8.77
C ALA A 10 0.14 -5.65 -7.37
N LYS A 11 1.46 -5.45 -7.24
CA LYS A 11 2.08 -5.05 -5.96
C LYS A 11 1.69 -3.64 -5.56
N PHE A 12 1.67 -2.71 -6.52
CA PHE A 12 1.21 -1.35 -6.30
C PHE A 12 -0.25 -1.33 -5.82
N THR A 13 -1.15 -2.01 -6.54
CA THR A 13 -2.58 -2.09 -6.18
C THR A 13 -2.80 -2.71 -4.80
N ARG A 14 -2.06 -3.77 -4.44
CA ARG A 14 -2.15 -4.38 -3.11
C ARG A 14 -1.78 -3.41 -1.99
N ARG A 15 -0.70 -2.65 -2.18
CA ARG A 15 -0.26 -1.66 -1.18
C ARG A 15 -1.18 -0.47 -1.10
N PHE A 16 -1.64 0.02 -2.24
CA PHE A 16 -2.54 1.16 -2.30
C PHE A 16 -3.86 0.86 -1.58
N ARG A 17 -4.43 -0.34 -1.76
CA ARG A 17 -5.60 -0.78 -0.99
C ARG A 17 -5.35 -0.78 0.53
N GLY A 18 -4.19 -1.25 0.98
CA GLY A 18 -3.84 -1.20 2.41
C GLY A 18 -3.68 0.23 2.94
N ILE A 19 -3.30 1.19 2.09
CA ILE A 19 -3.27 2.61 2.44
C ILE A 19 -4.71 3.16 2.53
N GLU A 20 -5.56 2.84 1.55
CA GLU A 20 -6.97 3.23 1.54
C GLU A 20 -7.70 2.72 2.79
N ASP A 21 -7.46 1.48 3.20
CA ASP A 21 -8.04 0.90 4.41
C ASP A 21 -7.64 1.70 5.66
N ARG A 22 -6.35 2.03 5.80
CA ARG A 22 -5.85 2.81 6.94
C ARG A 22 -6.30 4.27 6.93
N LEU A 23 -6.51 4.85 5.75
CA LEU A 23 -7.07 6.18 5.61
C LEU A 23 -8.56 6.18 5.95
N ALA A 24 -9.30 5.15 5.52
CA ALA A 24 -10.70 4.96 5.85
C ALA A 24 -10.92 4.81 7.36
N GLU A 25 -10.04 4.08 8.07
CA GLU A 25 -10.02 3.99 9.53
C GLU A 25 -9.84 5.38 10.20
N ARG A 26 -9.16 6.30 9.52
CA ARG A 26 -8.95 7.69 9.97
C ARG A 26 -10.03 8.65 9.47
N GLY A 27 -11.02 8.17 8.72
CA GLY A 27 -12.05 8.99 8.08
C GLY A 27 -11.52 9.93 7.00
N LYS A 28 -10.34 9.62 6.41
CA LYS A 28 -9.71 10.41 5.35
C LYS A 28 -9.73 9.65 4.02
N ARG A 29 -9.63 10.40 2.92
CA ARG A 29 -9.40 9.84 1.58
C ARG A 29 -7.96 10.10 1.15
N PRO A 30 -7.40 9.32 0.19
CA PRO A 30 -6.06 9.56 -0.35
C PRO A 30 -5.88 10.97 -0.92
N GLU A 31 -6.94 11.51 -1.53
CA GLU A 31 -6.95 12.88 -2.07
C GLU A 31 -6.93 13.98 -1.01
N ASP A 32 -7.32 13.65 0.23
CA ASP A 32 -7.28 14.56 1.40
C ASP A 32 -5.96 14.44 2.18
N SER A 33 -5.07 13.53 1.76
CA SER A 33 -3.80 13.24 2.42
C SER A 33 -2.65 13.89 1.67
N ASP A 34 -1.62 14.32 2.40
CA ASP A 34 -0.40 14.84 1.80
C ASP A 34 0.58 13.72 1.40
N LEU A 35 1.61 14.07 0.63
CA LEU A 35 2.61 13.12 0.17
C LEU A 35 3.39 12.46 1.32
N ALA A 36 3.57 13.15 2.46
CA ALA A 36 4.30 12.60 3.60
C ALA A 36 3.46 11.57 4.36
N GLU A 37 2.16 11.82 4.54
CA GLU A 37 1.20 10.88 5.11
C GLU A 37 1.06 9.64 4.22
N MET A 38 0.97 9.84 2.90
CA MET A 38 0.94 8.74 1.92
C MET A 38 2.21 7.88 1.96
N ASP A 39 3.39 8.49 2.03
CA ASP A 39 4.67 7.77 2.08
C ASP A 39 4.83 6.97 3.39
N ALA A 40 4.46 7.57 4.52
CA ALA A 40 4.48 6.90 5.82
C ALA A 40 3.52 5.69 5.86
N LEU A 41 2.31 5.82 5.31
CA LEU A 41 1.36 4.73 5.20
C LEU A 41 1.85 3.64 4.24
N TRP A 42 2.48 4.03 3.13
CA TRP A 42 3.06 3.11 2.17
C TRP A 42 4.16 2.23 2.79
N ASP A 43 5.09 2.83 3.53
CA ASP A 43 6.14 2.08 4.21
C ASP A 43 5.57 1.16 5.29
N ALA A 44 4.56 1.61 6.02
CA ALA A 44 3.92 0.79 7.04
C ALA A 44 3.17 -0.42 6.44
N VAL A 45 2.47 -0.26 5.31
CA VAL A 45 1.82 -1.36 4.58
C VAL A 45 2.85 -2.31 3.97
N LYS A 46 3.96 -1.79 3.43
CA LYS A 46 5.07 -2.59 2.88
C LYS A 46 5.76 -3.44 3.95
N VAL A 47 5.90 -2.93 5.17
CA VAL A 47 6.44 -3.71 6.31
C VAL A 47 5.47 -4.82 6.69
N ASP A 48 4.17 -4.52 6.75
CA ASP A 48 3.13 -5.50 7.07
C ASP A 48 3.07 -6.64 6.03
N GLU A 49 3.09 -6.28 4.74
CA GLU A 49 3.20 -7.22 3.61
C GLU A 49 4.42 -8.15 3.77
N LYS A 50 5.59 -7.58 4.12
CA LYS A 50 6.83 -8.34 4.29
C LYS A 50 6.81 -9.25 5.53
N ARG A 51 6.06 -8.89 6.58
CA ARG A 51 5.85 -9.75 7.75
C ARG A 51 4.90 -10.91 7.44
N GLY A 52 3.86 -10.66 6.66
CA GLY A 52 2.95 -11.71 6.15
C GLY A 52 3.65 -12.70 5.22
N ASP A 53 4.53 -12.22 4.33
CA ASP A 53 5.31 -13.05 3.39
C ASP A 53 6.35 -13.95 4.08
N ARG A 54 6.82 -13.56 5.28
CA ARG A 54 7.81 -14.31 6.07
C ARG A 54 7.23 -15.38 6.98
N SER A 55 5.90 -15.50 7.03
CA SER A 55 5.20 -16.43 7.93
C SER A 55 4.81 -17.75 7.27
N PHE A 56 5.49 -18.14 6.19
CA PHE A 56 5.31 -19.41 5.47
C PHE A 56 6.63 -20.17 5.33
#